data_AF-A0A1X2EL05-F1
#
_entry.id   AF-A0A1X2EL05-F1
#
_cell.length_a   1.000
_cell.length_b   1.000
_cell.length_c   1.000
_cell.angle_alpha   90.00
_cell.angle_beta   90.00
_cell.angle_gamma   90.00
#
_symmetry.space_group_name_H-M   'P 1'
#
loop_
_entity.id
_entity.type
_entity.pdbx_description
1 polymer ?
#
loop_
_entity_poly.entity_id
_entity_poly.type
_entity_poly.pdbx_seq_one_letter_code
_entity_poly.pdbx_strand_id
1 'polypeptide(L)'
;MTATPGTDPVDVLVIGDPARTHGRLAYGAVVAAPARTRFDSATDTWTVTGADGQIHSARIVVDTTAREDRIVAAHGVPNRFRIPGPHTARQARYVGAVVAGALRGGATRIEARSRLRVHPVLPTRGLSRFYLAGSVGVDEDSYDGPATLTHAGEEYPVRVRLTGHFDPIDGRYHWQGMLYADLPGERVTGSRVSLRIGEHNADATISDRTPWGTLSVRGAAGFPPFPLETVELALPPRP
;
A
#
# COMPACT_ATOMS: atom_id res chain seq x y z
N MET A 1 36.98 -16.41 5.04
CA MET A 1 35.60 -16.89 5.26
C MET A 1 34.83 -16.65 3.98
N THR A 2 34.69 -17.69 3.18
CA THR A 2 34.02 -17.69 1.88
C THR A 2 32.51 -17.56 2.10
N ALA A 3 31.90 -16.51 1.54
CA ALA A 3 30.46 -16.34 1.50
C ALA A 3 29.88 -17.45 0.61
N THR A 4 29.07 -18.33 1.22
CA THR A 4 28.19 -19.24 0.47
C THR A 4 27.29 -18.39 -0.44
N PRO A 5 27.12 -18.74 -1.73
CA PRO A 5 26.19 -18.03 -2.61
C PRO A 5 24.81 -18.08 -1.96
N GLY A 6 24.33 -16.90 -1.55
CA GLY A 6 23.14 -16.78 -0.72
C GLY A 6 21.92 -17.22 -1.51
N THR A 7 21.20 -18.21 -1.00
CA THR A 7 19.81 -18.47 -1.38
C THR A 7 19.05 -17.16 -1.38
N ASP A 8 18.29 -16.89 -2.44
CA ASP A 8 17.46 -15.69 -2.51
C ASP A 8 16.58 -15.57 -1.24
N PRO A 9 16.46 -14.35 -0.67
CA PRO A 9 15.68 -14.17 0.55
C PRO A 9 14.22 -14.53 0.28
N VAL A 10 13.61 -15.30 1.19
CA VAL A 10 12.16 -15.57 1.10
C VAL A 10 11.39 -14.26 1.29
N ASP A 11 10.27 -14.08 0.58
CA ASP A 11 9.51 -12.83 0.66
C ASP A 11 9.00 -12.55 2.08
N VAL A 12 8.41 -13.57 2.71
CA VAL A 12 7.89 -13.48 4.08
C VAL A 12 8.32 -14.70 4.88
N LEU A 13 8.91 -14.44 6.04
CA LEU A 13 9.24 -15.43 7.06
C LEU A 13 8.42 -15.18 8.32
N VAL A 14 7.82 -16.23 8.87
CA VAL A 14 7.06 -16.18 10.13
C VAL A 14 7.92 -16.68 11.29
N ILE A 15 7.95 -15.92 12.39
CA ILE A 15 8.56 -16.36 13.66
C ILE A 15 7.45 -16.72 14.65
N GLY A 16 7.46 -17.94 15.18
CA GLY A 16 6.46 -18.42 16.12
C GLY A 16 5.39 -19.31 15.48
N ASP A 17 4.16 -19.23 15.98
CA ASP A 17 3.03 -20.04 15.50
C ASP A 17 2.40 -19.43 14.22
N PRO A 18 2.48 -20.11 13.06
CA PRO A 18 1.89 -19.61 11.82
C PRO A 18 0.36 -19.67 11.80
N ALA A 19 -0.31 -20.45 12.67
CA ALA A 19 -1.77 -20.47 12.74
C ALA A 19 -2.36 -19.10 13.12
N ARG A 20 -1.59 -18.28 13.84
CA ARG A 20 -1.96 -16.89 14.18
C ARG A 20 -2.00 -15.95 12.99
N THR A 21 -1.55 -16.37 11.80
CA THR A 21 -1.73 -15.63 10.55
C THR A 21 -3.12 -15.79 9.94
N HIS A 22 -3.92 -16.78 10.42
CA HIS A 22 -5.29 -17.04 9.93
C HIS A 22 -5.40 -17.16 8.41
N GLY A 23 -4.35 -17.65 7.73
CA GLY A 23 -4.29 -17.75 6.27
C GLY A 23 -4.31 -16.42 5.53
N ARG A 24 -4.04 -15.29 6.22
CA ARG A 24 -4.05 -13.93 5.65
C ARG A 24 -2.70 -13.48 5.09
N LEU A 25 -1.68 -14.31 5.21
CA LEU A 25 -0.32 -14.05 4.77
C LEU A 25 0.20 -15.29 4.05
N ALA A 26 0.68 -15.12 2.83
CA ALA A 26 1.56 -16.10 2.21
C ALA A 26 2.96 -15.96 2.83
N TYR A 27 3.59 -17.09 3.17
CA TYR A 27 4.94 -17.13 3.72
C TYR A 27 5.72 -18.31 3.14
N GLY A 28 7.02 -18.12 2.96
CA GLY A 28 7.92 -19.13 2.40
C GLY A 28 8.65 -19.96 3.46
N ALA A 29 8.73 -19.46 4.69
CA ALA A 29 9.40 -20.16 5.78
C ALA A 29 8.78 -19.83 7.15
N VAL A 30 8.94 -20.75 8.09
CA VAL A 30 8.55 -20.60 9.50
C VAL A 30 9.73 -20.97 10.37
N VAL A 31 10.05 -20.14 11.36
CA VAL A 31 11.08 -20.39 12.37
C VAL A 31 10.44 -20.37 13.75
N ALA A 32 10.73 -21.39 14.57
CA ALA A 32 10.23 -21.44 15.94
C ALA A 32 10.80 -20.27 16.77
N ALA A 33 9.98 -19.72 17.66
CA ALA A 33 10.44 -18.72 18.63
C ALA A 33 11.11 -19.40 19.85
N PRO A 34 12.12 -18.77 20.49
CA PRO A 34 12.71 -17.49 20.14
C PRO A 34 13.71 -17.62 18.97
N ALA A 35 13.79 -16.57 18.16
CA ALA A 35 14.79 -16.44 17.09
C ALA A 35 15.51 -15.10 17.23
N ARG A 36 16.81 -15.08 16.89
CA ARG A 36 17.59 -13.83 16.80
C ARG A 36 17.40 -13.24 15.41
N THR A 37 17.25 -11.93 15.31
CA THR A 37 17.07 -11.26 14.01
C THR A 37 18.02 -10.09 13.86
N ARG A 38 18.56 -9.90 12.65
CA ARG A 38 19.40 -8.75 12.27
C ARG A 38 18.92 -8.20 10.94
N PHE A 39 18.73 -6.90 10.85
CA PHE A 39 18.39 -6.23 9.60
C PHE A 39 19.67 -5.77 8.90
N ASP A 40 19.74 -5.99 7.60
CA ASP A 40 20.75 -5.43 6.72
C ASP A 40 20.13 -4.30 5.90
N SER A 41 20.58 -3.07 6.13
CA SER A 41 20.08 -1.90 5.43
C SER A 41 20.60 -1.77 4.00
N ALA A 42 21.66 -2.49 3.62
CA ALA A 42 22.18 -2.44 2.26
C ALA A 42 21.30 -3.26 1.29
N THR A 43 20.64 -4.30 1.80
CA THR A 43 19.80 -5.21 1.02
C THR A 43 18.33 -5.18 1.42
N ASP A 44 17.97 -4.33 2.40
CA ASP A 44 16.65 -4.25 3.04
C ASP A 44 16.07 -5.62 3.48
N THR A 45 16.94 -6.54 3.90
CA THR A 45 16.56 -7.91 4.28
C THR A 45 16.90 -8.22 5.72
N TRP A 46 16.17 -9.16 6.30
CA TRP A 46 16.39 -9.74 7.61
C TRP A 46 17.17 -11.04 7.51
N THR A 47 18.21 -11.17 8.34
CA THR A 47 18.75 -12.46 8.76
C THR A 47 18.01 -12.92 10.02
N VAL A 48 17.52 -14.16 10.02
CA VAL A 48 16.84 -14.80 11.14
C VAL A 48 17.57 -16.07 11.52
N THR A 49 18.01 -16.17 12.77
CA THR A 49 18.69 -17.34 13.32
C THR A 49 17.79 -18.06 14.31
N GLY A 50 17.39 -19.28 13.99
CA GLY A 50 16.61 -20.14 14.85
C GLY A 50 17.41 -20.62 16.08
N ALA A 51 16.70 -21.18 17.06
CA ALA A 51 17.32 -21.75 18.26
C ALA A 51 18.21 -22.98 17.95
N ASP A 52 17.93 -23.65 16.84
CA ASP A 52 18.71 -24.75 16.25
C ASP A 52 19.98 -24.27 15.52
N GLY A 53 20.22 -22.96 15.45
CA GLY A 53 21.35 -22.36 14.75
C GLY A 53 21.15 -22.22 13.24
N GLN A 54 20.01 -22.66 12.68
CA GLN A 54 19.71 -22.48 11.26
C GLN A 54 19.52 -20.99 10.94
N ILE A 55 20.05 -20.56 9.80
CA ILE A 55 20.03 -19.18 9.35
C ILE A 55 19.15 -19.06 8.11
N HIS A 56 18.22 -18.13 8.16
CA HIS A 56 17.32 -17.79 7.06
C HIS A 56 17.51 -16.33 6.66
N SER A 57 17.42 -16.05 5.37
CA SER A 57 17.31 -14.70 4.83
C SER A 57 15.87 -14.45 4.38
N ALA A 58 15.31 -13.29 4.74
CA ALA A 58 13.94 -12.94 4.42
C ALA A 58 13.78 -11.44 4.13
N ARG A 59 12.91 -11.06 3.19
CA ARG A 59 12.58 -9.66 2.93
C ARG A 59 11.74 -9.08 4.07
N ILE A 60 10.67 -9.80 4.45
CA ILE A 60 9.73 -9.41 5.51
C ILE A 60 9.73 -10.46 6.63
N VAL A 61 9.71 -10.01 7.88
CA VAL A 61 9.56 -10.86 9.06
C VAL A 61 8.24 -10.56 9.77
N VAL A 62 7.42 -11.59 9.99
CA VAL A 62 6.19 -11.51 10.78
C VAL A 62 6.34 -12.33 12.05
N ASP A 63 6.40 -11.66 13.19
CA ASP A 63 6.54 -12.30 14.51
C ASP A 63 5.17 -12.48 15.17
N THR A 64 4.76 -13.73 15.39
CA THR A 64 3.45 -14.07 15.96
C THR A 64 3.49 -14.35 17.47
N THR A 65 4.63 -14.11 18.12
CA THR A 65 4.77 -14.28 19.57
C THR A 65 3.86 -13.32 20.32
N ALA A 66 3.22 -13.82 21.38
CA ALA A 66 2.31 -13.03 22.19
C ALA A 66 3.07 -11.90 22.92
N ARG A 67 2.51 -10.68 22.90
CA ARG A 67 3.11 -9.51 23.58
C ARG A 67 2.05 -8.58 24.15
N GLU A 68 2.35 -7.98 25.29
CA GLU A 68 1.45 -7.04 25.97
C GLU A 68 1.37 -5.67 25.29
N ASP A 69 2.41 -5.24 24.57
CA ASP A 69 2.47 -3.92 23.92
C ASP A 69 1.48 -3.76 22.76
N ARG A 70 1.02 -4.90 22.20
CA ARG A 70 0.09 -5.04 21.06
C ARG A 70 0.54 -4.31 19.79
N ILE A 71 1.82 -4.00 19.68
CA ILE A 71 2.37 -3.26 18.53
C ILE A 71 2.52 -4.22 17.35
N VAL A 72 1.90 -3.89 16.22
CA VAL A 72 1.99 -4.69 14.98
C VAL A 72 3.10 -4.24 14.04
N ALA A 73 3.55 -2.98 14.16
CA ALA A 73 4.69 -2.43 13.43
C ALA A 73 5.20 -1.18 14.15
N ALA A 74 6.48 -0.83 13.98
CA ALA A 74 7.08 0.33 14.63
C ALA A 74 8.08 1.04 13.72
N HIS A 75 8.18 2.36 13.89
CA HIS A 75 9.24 3.16 13.28
C HIS A 75 10.63 2.67 13.71
N GLY A 76 11.62 2.76 12.82
CA GLY A 76 12.98 2.29 13.05
C GLY A 76 13.15 0.77 12.96
N VAL A 77 12.11 0.03 12.56
CA VAL A 77 12.15 -1.43 12.39
C VAL A 77 11.52 -1.81 11.04
N PRO A 78 12.23 -1.59 9.92
CA PRO A 78 11.70 -1.81 8.58
C PRO A 78 11.36 -3.28 8.32
N ASN A 79 10.38 -3.53 7.45
CA ASN A 79 9.98 -4.87 7.00
C ASN A 79 9.63 -5.85 8.13
N ARG A 80 9.38 -5.36 9.35
CA ARG A 80 9.04 -6.20 10.49
C ARG A 80 7.64 -5.89 10.99
N PHE A 81 6.82 -6.92 10.97
CA PHE A 81 5.47 -6.91 11.50
C PHE A 81 5.32 -7.88 12.65
N ARG A 82 4.25 -7.71 13.43
CA ARG A 82 3.91 -8.58 14.54
C ARG A 82 2.41 -8.87 14.57
N ILE A 83 2.07 -10.04 15.10
CA ILE A 83 0.71 -10.44 15.46
C ILE A 83 0.71 -10.80 16.95
N PRO A 84 0.83 -9.79 17.83
CA PRO A 84 1.05 -10.00 19.27
C PRO A 84 -0.18 -10.50 20.03
N GLY A 85 -1.36 -10.49 19.41
CA GLY A 85 -2.63 -10.73 20.08
C GLY A 85 -3.13 -9.53 20.88
N PRO A 86 -4.24 -9.68 21.62
CA PRO A 86 -5.07 -10.88 21.67
C PRO A 86 -5.94 -11.08 20.41
N HIS A 87 -6.21 -10.02 19.65
CA HIS A 87 -7.09 -10.08 18.46
C HIS A 87 -6.33 -10.51 17.19
N THR A 88 -5.76 -11.72 17.22
CA THR A 88 -4.84 -12.22 16.18
C THR A 88 -5.45 -12.24 14.78
N ALA A 89 -6.73 -12.61 14.62
CA ALA A 89 -7.39 -12.60 13.30
C ALA A 89 -7.45 -11.20 12.67
N ARG A 90 -7.75 -10.17 13.48
CA ARG A 90 -7.82 -8.78 13.01
C ARG A 90 -6.43 -8.22 12.69
N GLN A 91 -5.46 -8.52 13.55
CA GLN A 91 -4.07 -8.15 13.34
C GLN A 91 -3.49 -8.81 12.09
N ALA A 92 -3.75 -10.10 11.89
CA ALA A 92 -3.33 -10.85 10.71
C ALA A 92 -3.96 -10.31 9.44
N ARG A 93 -5.26 -9.98 9.44
CA ARG A 93 -5.91 -9.31 8.31
C ARG A 93 -5.26 -7.97 7.99
N TYR A 94 -4.96 -7.15 8.99
CA TYR A 94 -4.30 -5.86 8.80
C TYR A 94 -2.88 -6.00 8.24
N VAL A 95 -2.04 -6.82 8.89
CA VAL A 95 -0.66 -7.07 8.47
C VAL A 95 -0.63 -7.70 7.09
N GLY A 96 -1.49 -8.69 6.82
CA GLY A 96 -1.64 -9.32 5.51
C GLY A 96 -1.97 -8.33 4.40
N ALA A 97 -2.91 -7.42 4.64
CA ALA A 97 -3.27 -6.40 3.65
C ALA A 97 -2.12 -5.42 3.36
N VAL A 98 -1.38 -5.00 4.40
CA VAL A 98 -0.20 -4.13 4.26
C VAL A 98 0.92 -4.84 3.49
N VAL A 99 1.28 -6.06 3.90
CA VAL A 99 2.33 -6.85 3.24
C VAL A 99 1.97 -7.14 1.79
N ALA A 100 0.75 -7.62 1.52
CA ALA A 100 0.33 -7.92 0.17
C ALA A 100 0.27 -6.66 -0.72
N GLY A 101 -0.17 -5.52 -0.18
CA GLY A 101 -0.17 -4.26 -0.91
C GLY A 101 1.24 -3.78 -1.25
N ALA A 102 2.16 -3.85 -0.30
CA ALA A 102 3.55 -3.45 -0.51
C ALA A 102 4.29 -4.36 -1.50
N LEU A 103 4.12 -5.68 -1.39
CA LEU A 103 4.72 -6.65 -2.32
C LEU A 103 4.16 -6.48 -3.74
N ARG A 104 2.85 -6.23 -3.89
CA ARG A 104 2.25 -5.92 -5.20
C ARG A 104 2.86 -4.67 -5.83
N GLY A 105 3.12 -3.63 -5.03
CA GLY A 105 3.79 -2.42 -5.49
C GLY A 105 5.32 -2.56 -5.59
N GLY A 106 5.88 -3.76 -5.45
CA GLY A 106 7.32 -4.00 -5.55
C GLY A 106 8.17 -3.38 -4.44
N ALA A 107 7.57 -2.91 -3.34
CA ALA A 107 8.32 -2.22 -2.28
C ALA A 107 9.33 -3.16 -1.62
N THR A 108 10.60 -2.76 -1.61
CA THR A 108 11.68 -3.48 -0.93
C THR A 108 11.80 -3.07 0.52
N ARG A 109 11.39 -1.85 0.88
CA ARG A 109 11.41 -1.33 2.25
C ARG A 109 10.06 -0.78 2.68
N ILE A 110 9.54 -1.30 3.78
CA ILE A 110 8.26 -0.92 4.38
C ILE A 110 8.52 -0.49 5.82
N GLU A 111 8.41 0.81 6.11
CA GLU A 111 8.71 1.35 7.43
C GLU A 111 7.52 2.11 8.01
N ALA A 112 7.08 1.74 9.22
CA ALA A 112 5.96 2.42 9.85
C ALA A 112 6.34 3.87 10.24
N ARG A 113 5.42 4.81 10.04
CA ARG A 113 5.60 6.22 10.42
C ARG A 113 5.54 6.45 11.94
N SER A 114 5.00 5.47 12.69
CA SER A 114 4.89 5.50 14.15
C SER A 114 4.75 4.07 14.70
N ARG A 115 4.55 3.94 16.02
CA ARG A 115 4.16 2.66 16.62
C ARG A 115 2.68 2.39 16.33
N LEU A 116 2.39 1.29 15.64
CA LEU A 116 1.05 0.94 15.19
C LEU A 116 0.44 -0.16 16.05
N ARG A 117 -0.80 0.07 16.48
CA ARG A 117 -1.66 -0.92 17.13
C ARG A 117 -2.92 -1.06 16.29
N VAL A 118 -3.40 -2.29 16.12
CA VAL A 118 -4.69 -2.54 15.48
C VAL A 118 -5.77 -2.38 16.55
N HIS A 119 -6.64 -1.40 16.35
CA HIS A 119 -7.75 -1.17 17.27
C HIS A 119 -8.70 -2.39 17.24
N PRO A 120 -9.29 -2.83 18.38
CA PRO A 120 -10.16 -4.01 18.42
C PRO A 120 -11.43 -3.86 17.57
N VAL A 121 -12.06 -2.69 17.62
CA VAL A 121 -13.36 -2.41 16.97
C VAL A 121 -13.23 -1.50 15.74
N LEU A 122 -12.60 -0.34 15.89
CA LEU A 122 -12.46 0.67 14.84
C LEU A 122 -11.56 0.27 13.67
N PRO A 123 -11.80 0.78 12.45
CA PRO A 123 -10.91 0.61 11.31
C PRO A 123 -9.49 1.10 11.61
N THR A 124 -8.47 0.42 11.07
CA THR A 124 -7.06 0.85 11.16
C THR A 124 -6.58 1.19 9.75
N ARG A 125 -6.11 2.43 9.54
CA ARG A 125 -5.63 2.90 8.21
C ARG A 125 -4.49 2.01 7.69
N GLY A 126 -4.54 1.62 6.41
CA GLY A 126 -3.62 0.69 5.74
C GLY A 126 -2.25 1.29 5.40
N LEU A 127 -1.82 1.15 4.13
CA LEU A 127 -0.46 1.52 3.66
C LEU A 127 -0.04 2.98 3.93
N SER A 128 -0.98 3.92 4.02
CA SER A 128 -0.69 5.34 4.31
C SER A 128 0.00 5.60 5.65
N ARG A 129 0.07 4.58 6.54
CA ARG A 129 0.83 4.62 7.79
C ARG A 129 2.31 4.23 7.63
N PHE A 130 2.76 3.96 6.41
CA PHE A 130 4.11 3.49 6.10
C PHE A 130 4.83 4.42 5.12
N TYR A 131 6.16 4.37 5.13
CA TYR A 131 7.03 4.78 4.05
C TYR A 131 7.38 3.53 3.23
N LEU A 132 7.31 3.63 1.91
CA LEU A 132 7.64 2.56 0.97
C LEU A 132 8.83 3.00 0.11
N ALA A 133 9.84 2.15 -0.03
CA ALA A 133 10.98 2.37 -0.93
C ALA A 133 11.25 1.12 -1.79
N GLY A 134 11.93 1.32 -2.93
CA GLY A 134 12.29 0.25 -3.89
C GLY A 134 11.12 -0.31 -4.69
N SER A 135 9.92 0.21 -4.48
CA SER A 135 8.79 0.02 -5.38
C SER A 135 9.14 0.55 -6.76
N VAL A 136 9.10 -0.32 -7.78
CA VAL A 136 9.10 0.13 -9.18
C VAL A 136 7.79 0.90 -9.35
N GLY A 137 7.89 2.22 -9.39
CA GLY A 137 6.73 3.11 -9.49
C GLY A 137 5.99 3.38 -8.17
N VAL A 138 6.55 4.18 -7.25
CA VAL A 138 5.71 4.95 -6.29
C VAL A 138 6.12 6.42 -6.33
N ASP A 139 6.07 6.94 -7.55
CA ASP A 139 5.39 8.21 -7.86
C ASP A 139 4.25 7.97 -8.89
N GLU A 140 3.88 6.69 -9.13
CA GLU A 140 2.97 6.24 -10.21
C GLU A 140 1.50 6.10 -9.82
N ASP A 141 1.14 6.26 -8.55
CA ASP A 141 -0.24 6.57 -8.16
C ASP A 141 -0.57 8.04 -8.48
N SER A 142 0.16 8.68 -9.39
CA SER A 142 -0.06 10.05 -9.81
C SER A 142 0.09 10.22 -11.32
N TYR A 143 -0.84 10.96 -11.92
CA TYR A 143 -0.84 11.32 -13.32
C TYR A 143 -0.66 12.83 -13.43
N ASP A 144 0.41 13.30 -14.08
CA ASP A 144 0.63 14.71 -14.42
C ASP A 144 0.68 14.85 -15.94
N GLY A 145 -0.38 15.41 -16.52
CA GLY A 145 -0.52 15.42 -17.98
C GLY A 145 -1.81 16.03 -18.49
N PRO A 146 -2.03 15.99 -19.82
CA PRO A 146 -3.23 16.51 -20.46
C PRO A 146 -4.45 15.62 -20.20
N ALA A 147 -5.61 16.24 -19.99
CA ALA A 147 -6.91 15.57 -19.89
C ALA A 147 -8.00 16.40 -20.60
N THR A 148 -9.15 15.79 -20.85
CA THR A 148 -10.36 16.49 -21.26
C THR A 148 -11.31 16.55 -20.07
N LEU A 149 -11.71 17.76 -19.68
CA LEU A 149 -12.68 17.99 -18.61
C LEU A 149 -14.03 18.31 -19.25
N THR A 150 -15.08 17.59 -18.86
CA THR A 150 -16.47 17.93 -19.22
C THR A 150 -17.14 18.62 -18.04
N HIS A 151 -17.63 19.85 -18.24
CA HIS A 151 -18.35 20.63 -17.24
C HIS A 151 -19.53 21.35 -17.90
N ALA A 152 -20.74 21.17 -17.33
CA ALA A 152 -21.99 21.74 -17.85
C ALA A 152 -22.29 21.38 -19.34
N GLY A 153 -21.85 20.21 -19.80
CA GLY A 153 -22.06 19.75 -21.18
C GLY A 153 -20.98 20.19 -22.18
N GLU A 154 -20.06 21.06 -21.75
CA GLU A 154 -18.96 21.56 -22.57
C GLU A 154 -17.65 20.84 -22.23
N GLU A 155 -16.80 20.62 -23.23
CA GLU A 155 -15.47 19.99 -23.07
C GLU A 155 -14.34 21.03 -23.07
N TYR A 156 -13.40 20.87 -22.15
CA TYR A 156 -12.25 21.76 -21.96
C TYR A 156 -10.96 20.94 -21.98
N PRO A 157 -9.98 21.25 -22.84
CA PRO A 157 -8.64 20.69 -22.73
C PRO A 157 -7.95 21.30 -21.51
N VAL A 158 -7.46 20.45 -20.60
CA VAL A 158 -6.85 20.87 -19.34
C VAL A 158 -5.56 20.11 -19.08
N ARG A 159 -4.68 20.67 -18.25
CA ARG A 159 -3.62 19.89 -17.60
C ARG A 159 -4.09 19.51 -16.21
N VAL A 160 -3.79 18.30 -15.78
CA VAL A 160 -4.15 17.82 -14.45
C VAL A 160 -2.95 17.23 -13.75
N ARG A 161 -2.97 17.28 -12.42
CA ARG A 161 -2.12 16.45 -11.58
C ARG A 161 -3.02 15.66 -10.63
N LEU A 162 -3.22 14.39 -10.92
CA LEU A 162 -4.10 13.49 -10.18
C LEU A 162 -3.27 12.52 -9.35
N THR A 163 -3.83 12.05 -8.25
CA THR A 163 -3.30 10.93 -7.48
C THR A 163 -4.42 10.12 -6.86
N GLY A 164 -4.20 8.84 -6.58
CA GLY A 164 -5.20 8.04 -5.88
C GLY A 164 -4.67 6.81 -5.19
N HIS A 165 -5.58 6.07 -4.58
CA HIS A 165 -5.29 4.83 -3.86
C HIS A 165 -6.55 3.97 -3.76
N PHE A 166 -6.37 2.65 -3.66
CA PHE A 166 -7.46 1.73 -3.35
C PHE A 166 -7.80 1.76 -1.85
N ASP A 167 -9.07 1.98 -1.51
CA ASP A 167 -9.60 1.85 -0.15
C ASP A 167 -10.26 0.48 0.06
N PRO A 168 -9.66 -0.40 0.89
CA PRO A 168 -10.20 -1.72 1.19
C PRO A 168 -11.41 -1.70 2.16
N ILE A 169 -11.81 -0.53 2.68
CA ILE A 169 -12.99 -0.38 3.55
C ILE A 169 -14.26 -0.47 2.72
N ASP A 170 -14.31 0.23 1.59
CA ASP A 170 -15.45 0.23 0.67
C ASP A 170 -15.19 -0.56 -0.62
N GLY A 171 -13.95 -1.04 -0.83
CA GLY A 171 -13.55 -1.79 -2.01
C GLY A 171 -13.46 -0.91 -3.25
N ARG A 172 -13.25 0.41 -3.09
CA ARG A 172 -13.24 1.39 -4.19
C ARG A 172 -11.90 2.10 -4.25
N TYR A 173 -11.55 2.55 -5.44
CA TYR A 173 -10.43 3.46 -5.62
C TYR A 173 -10.88 4.89 -5.28
N HIS A 174 -10.06 5.60 -4.51
CA HIS A 174 -10.25 7.00 -4.14
C HIS A 174 -9.13 7.82 -4.75
N TRP A 175 -9.49 8.80 -5.56
CA TRP A 175 -8.53 9.65 -6.24
C TRP A 175 -8.93 11.12 -6.11
N GLN A 176 -7.95 12.00 -6.19
CA GLN A 176 -8.08 13.44 -6.08
C GLN A 176 -6.94 14.13 -6.83
N GLY A 177 -7.04 15.44 -7.04
CA GLY A 177 -5.94 16.17 -7.66
C GLY A 177 -6.23 17.62 -7.94
N MET A 178 -5.44 18.17 -8.85
CA MET A 178 -5.48 19.55 -9.29
C MET A 178 -5.84 19.63 -10.77
N LEU A 179 -6.71 20.58 -11.12
CA LEU A 179 -6.99 21.00 -12.48
C LEU A 179 -6.34 22.37 -12.71
N TYR A 180 -5.50 22.44 -13.74
CA TYR A 180 -4.90 23.68 -14.22
C TYR A 180 -5.75 24.21 -15.36
N ALA A 181 -6.87 24.83 -15.00
CA ALA A 181 -7.86 25.34 -15.94
C ALA A 181 -8.58 26.56 -15.36
N ASP A 182 -8.96 27.49 -16.24
CA ASP A 182 -9.90 28.55 -15.90
C ASP A 182 -11.27 28.17 -16.47
N LEU A 183 -12.20 27.80 -15.59
CA LEU A 183 -13.54 27.38 -15.98
C LEU A 183 -14.53 28.54 -15.88
N PRO A 184 -15.35 28.77 -16.91
CA PRO A 184 -16.37 29.82 -16.88
C PRO A 184 -17.46 29.49 -15.84
N GLY A 185 -17.90 30.51 -15.09
CA GLY A 185 -18.97 30.42 -14.10
C GLY A 185 -18.58 30.96 -12.71
N GLU A 186 -19.52 31.62 -12.03
CA GLU A 186 -19.28 32.25 -10.71
C GLU A 186 -19.14 31.24 -9.55
N ARG A 187 -19.63 29.99 -9.71
CA ARG A 187 -19.63 28.96 -8.65
C ARG A 187 -19.20 27.59 -9.17
N VAL A 188 -17.91 27.45 -9.42
CA VAL A 188 -17.29 26.20 -9.90
C VAL A 188 -17.12 25.17 -8.78
N THR A 189 -16.96 25.62 -7.53
CA THR A 189 -16.86 24.74 -6.35
C THR A 189 -18.19 24.03 -6.10
N GLY A 190 -18.14 22.70 -5.93
CA GLY A 190 -19.29 21.84 -5.75
C GLY A 190 -19.86 21.27 -7.05
N SER A 191 -19.42 21.75 -8.21
CA SER A 191 -19.85 21.22 -9.51
C SER A 191 -19.38 19.80 -9.73
N ARG A 192 -20.26 18.97 -10.32
CA ARG A 192 -19.88 17.67 -10.87
C ARG A 192 -19.23 17.85 -12.23
N VAL A 193 -18.19 17.08 -12.47
CA VAL A 193 -17.43 17.07 -13.72
C VAL A 193 -17.08 15.65 -14.11
N SER A 194 -16.72 15.44 -15.37
CA SER A 194 -16.16 14.19 -15.86
C SER A 194 -14.75 14.47 -16.41
N LEU A 195 -13.78 13.60 -16.11
CA LEU A 195 -12.40 13.71 -16.59
C LEU A 195 -12.08 12.54 -17.48
N ARG A 196 -11.60 12.82 -18.69
CA ARG A 196 -11.18 11.81 -19.66
C ARG A 196 -9.69 11.91 -19.98
N ILE A 197 -8.98 10.79 -19.90
CA ILE A 197 -7.57 10.64 -20.31
C ILE A 197 -7.49 9.41 -21.23
N GLY A 198 -7.18 9.64 -22.50
CA GLY A 198 -7.31 8.60 -23.53
C GLY A 198 -8.74 8.06 -23.60
N GLU A 199 -8.88 6.74 -23.45
CA GLU A 199 -10.17 6.02 -23.47
C GLU A 199 -10.84 5.93 -22.08
N HIS A 200 -10.16 6.37 -21.02
CA HIS A 200 -10.65 6.25 -19.65
C HIS A 200 -11.37 7.52 -19.21
N ASN A 201 -12.53 7.35 -18.58
CA ASN A 201 -13.34 8.45 -18.06
C ASN A 201 -13.71 8.20 -16.59
N ALA A 202 -13.77 9.25 -15.79
CA ALA A 202 -14.21 9.19 -14.40
C ALA A 202 -14.93 10.47 -13.95
N ASP A 203 -16.02 10.28 -13.22
CA ASP A 203 -16.76 11.38 -12.61
C ASP A 203 -16.06 11.90 -11.36
N ALA A 204 -16.21 13.20 -11.12
CA ALA A 204 -15.61 13.88 -9.98
C ALA A 204 -16.42 15.12 -9.56
N THR A 205 -16.04 15.69 -8.42
CA THR A 205 -16.57 16.95 -7.91
C THR A 205 -15.43 17.92 -7.68
N ILE A 206 -15.61 19.17 -8.09
CA ILE A 206 -14.66 20.25 -7.76
C ILE A 206 -14.85 20.61 -6.30
N SER A 207 -13.81 20.43 -5.49
CA SER A 207 -13.88 20.58 -4.04
C SER A 207 -13.54 21.99 -3.57
N ASP A 208 -12.65 22.68 -4.27
CA ASP A 208 -12.20 24.02 -3.89
C ASP A 208 -11.52 24.75 -5.05
N ARG A 209 -11.44 26.09 -4.97
CA ARG A 209 -10.55 26.92 -5.79
C ARG A 209 -9.46 27.47 -4.90
N THR A 210 -8.22 27.08 -5.19
CA THR A 210 -7.06 27.52 -4.42
C THR A 210 -6.81 29.02 -4.56
N PRO A 211 -6.06 29.65 -3.64
CA PRO A 211 -5.65 31.05 -3.75
C PRO A 211 -4.86 31.39 -5.02
N TRP A 212 -4.27 30.39 -5.68
CA TRP A 212 -3.50 30.54 -6.93
C TRP A 212 -4.33 30.30 -8.19
N GLY A 213 -5.66 30.20 -8.07
CA GLY A 213 -6.57 30.04 -9.20
C GLY A 213 -6.75 28.61 -9.71
N THR A 214 -5.93 27.65 -9.27
CA THR A 214 -6.12 26.23 -9.61
C THR A 214 -7.30 25.61 -8.86
N LEU A 215 -7.94 24.61 -9.48
CA LEU A 215 -9.11 23.95 -8.92
C LEU A 215 -8.73 22.58 -8.34
N SER A 216 -9.17 22.31 -7.12
CA SER A 216 -9.03 21.00 -6.49
C SER A 216 -10.20 20.11 -6.90
N VAL A 217 -9.92 18.86 -7.25
CA VAL A 217 -10.92 17.88 -7.71
C VAL A 217 -10.84 16.59 -6.88
N ARG A 218 -12.00 15.97 -6.63
CA ARG A 218 -12.11 14.68 -5.96
C ARG A 218 -12.99 13.74 -6.77
N GLY A 219 -12.47 12.55 -7.07
CA GLY A 219 -13.19 11.51 -7.78
C GLY A 219 -14.45 11.04 -7.06
N ALA A 220 -15.49 10.75 -7.84
CA ALA A 220 -16.57 9.88 -7.40
C ALA A 220 -16.00 8.47 -7.19
N ALA A 221 -16.60 7.71 -6.27
CA ALA A 221 -16.03 6.46 -5.81
C ALA A 221 -15.94 5.42 -6.95
N GLY A 222 -14.72 5.03 -7.33
CA GLY A 222 -14.47 4.23 -8.53
C GLY A 222 -13.07 4.43 -9.09
N PHE A 223 -12.74 3.74 -10.19
CA PHE A 223 -11.43 3.84 -10.81
C PHE A 223 -11.12 5.27 -11.29
N PRO A 224 -9.84 5.70 -11.21
CA PRO A 224 -9.45 7.01 -11.70
C PRO A 224 -9.48 7.03 -13.23
N PRO A 225 -9.48 8.23 -13.85
CA PRO A 225 -9.47 8.36 -15.29
C PRO A 225 -8.07 8.13 -15.89
N PHE A 226 -7.02 7.96 -15.07
CA PHE A 226 -5.69 7.61 -15.57
C PHE A 226 -5.52 6.08 -15.61
N PRO A 227 -4.71 5.54 -16.56
CA PRO A 227 -4.46 4.11 -16.64
C PRO A 227 -3.91 3.59 -15.31
N LEU A 228 -4.56 2.58 -14.77
CA LEU A 228 -3.98 1.72 -13.75
C LEU A 228 -3.34 0.54 -14.47
N GLU A 229 -2.13 0.13 -14.06
CA GLU A 229 -1.52 -1.06 -14.64
C GLU A 229 -2.49 -2.24 -14.58
N THR A 230 -2.75 -2.83 -15.75
CA THR A 230 -3.56 -4.04 -15.84
C THR A 230 -2.75 -5.18 -15.26
N VAL A 231 -3.10 -5.60 -14.04
CA VAL A 231 -2.59 -6.87 -13.50
C VAL A 231 -3.19 -7.98 -14.36
N GLU A 232 -2.41 -8.48 -15.31
CA GLU A 232 -2.70 -9.75 -15.96
C GLU A 232 -2.58 -10.85 -14.88
N LEU A 233 -3.70 -11.14 -14.24
CA LEU A 233 -3.83 -12.33 -13.40
C LEU A 233 -3.67 -13.52 -14.34
N ALA A 234 -2.45 -14.04 -14.44
CA ALA A 234 -2.19 -15.35 -14.99
C ALA A 234 -3.00 -16.37 -14.17
N LEU A 235 -4.22 -16.64 -14.63
CA LEU A 235 -4.98 -17.82 -14.23
C LEU A 235 -4.12 -19.02 -14.64
N PRO A 236 -3.79 -19.94 -13.71
CA PRO A 236 -3.17 -21.19 -14.13
C PRO A 236 -4.12 -21.88 -15.12
N PRO A 237 -3.60 -22.53 -16.19
CA PRO A 237 -4.44 -23.25 -17.13
C PRO A 237 -5.25 -24.28 -16.34
N ARG A 238 -6.58 -24.27 -16.52
CA ARG A 238 -7.43 -25.31 -15.93
C ARG A 238 -7.13 -26.64 -16.63
N PRO A 239 -7.06 -27.74 -15.86
CA PRO A 239 -6.90 -29.08 -16.43
C PRO A 239 -8.09 -29.49 -17.29
#